data_AF-A0A372JEY8-F1
#
_entry.id   AF-A0A372JEY8-F1
#
_cell.length_a   1.000
_cell.length_b   1.000
_cell.length_c   1.000
_cell.angle_alpha   90.00
_cell.angle_beta   90.00
_cell.angle_gamma   90.00
#
_symmetry.space_group_name_H-M   'P 1'
#
loop_
_entity.id
_entity.type
_entity.pdbx_description
1 polymer ?
#
loop_
_entity_poly.entity_id
_entity_poly.type
_entity_poly.pdbx_seq_one_letter_code
_entity_poly.pdbx_strand_id
1 'polypeptide(L)' 'MVIPTVGRPSLHATLAALLGSSGPPPAEIVVVDDRPRPGAPLPLPDGADERLRVLRSGGRGP' A
#
# COMPACT_ATOMS: atom_id res chain seq x y z
N MET A 1 9.14 -4.52 -1.92
CA MET A 1 8.58 -4.62 -0.55
C MET A 1 7.11 -4.93 -0.66
N VAL A 2 6.59 -5.91 0.10
CA VAL A 2 5.15 -6.22 0.11
C VAL A 2 4.55 -5.73 1.43
N ILE A 3 3.50 -4.91 1.35
CA ILE A 3 2.76 -4.40 2.51
C ILE A 3 1.38 -5.07 2.50
N PRO A 4 1.12 -6.05 3.40
CA PRO A 4 -0.21 -6.65 3.50
C PRO A 4 -1.15 -5.63 4.12
N THR A 5 -2.16 -5.16 3.37
CA THR A 5 -3.14 -4.22 3.89
C THR A 5 -4.49 -4.89 4.11
N VAL A 6 -4.71 -5.30 5.35
CA VAL A 6 -6.02 -5.14 6.00
C VAL A 6 -6.31 -3.64 6.03
N GLY A 7 -7.43 -3.18 5.48
CA GLY A 7 -7.77 -1.77 5.18
C GLY A 7 -7.74 -0.78 6.35
N ARG A 8 -6.56 -0.57 6.94
CA ARG A 8 -6.34 0.24 8.13
C ARG A 8 -6.00 1.68 7.75
N PRO A 9 -6.48 2.67 8.53
CA PRO A 9 -6.11 4.08 8.36
C PRO A 9 -4.60 4.34 8.37
N SER A 10 -3.81 3.45 8.99
CA SER A 10 -2.36 3.59 9.13
C SER A 10 -1.57 3.42 7.82
N LEU A 11 -2.19 2.94 6.73
CA LEU A 11 -1.50 2.75 5.45
C LEU A 11 -0.80 4.02 4.95
N HIS A 12 -1.49 5.16 5.05
CA HIS A 12 -0.94 6.44 4.62
C HIS A 12 0.34 6.79 5.38
N ALA A 13 0.32 6.69 6.71
CA ALA A 13 1.47 6.99 7.56
C ALA A 13 2.66 6.04 7.29
N THR A 14 2.38 4.76 7.05
CA THR A 14 3.43 3.79 6.68
C THR A 14 4.07 4.12 5.33
N LEU A 15 3.26 4.44 4.30
CA LEU A 15 3.78 4.81 2.98
C LEU A 15 4.55 6.13 3.03
N ALA A 16 4.05 7.13 3.76
CA ALA A 16 4.73 8.41 3.95
C ALA A 16 6.10 8.24 4.63
N ALA A 17 6.18 7.40 5.67
CA ALA A 17 7.44 7.11 6.35
C ALA A 17 8.45 6.39 5.44
N LEU A 18 7.99 5.47 4.59
CA LEU A 18 8.86 4.79 3.63
C LEU A 18 9.39 5.73 2.54
N LEU A 19 8.52 6.57 1.98
CA LEU A 19 8.90 7.54 0.94
C LEU A 19 9.78 8.67 1.48
N GLY A 20 9.61 9.04 2.75
CA GLY A 20 10.41 10.07 3.42
C GLY A 20 11.70 9.56 4.08
N SER A 21 12.00 8.26 4.00
CA SER A 21 13.19 7.70 4.62
C SER A 21 14.47 8.06 3.85
N SER A 22 15.54 8.39 4.57
CA SER A 22 16.84 8.76 3.99
C SER A 22 17.65 7.58 3.41
N GLY A 23 17.09 6.37 3.46
CA GLY A 23 17.70 5.16 2.91
C GLY A 23 17.46 5.00 1.41
N PRO A 24 18.10 4.00 0.77
CA PRO A 24 17.78 3.67 -0.61
C PRO A 24 16.29 3.30 -0.71
N PRO A 25 15.51 3.96 -1.59
CA PRO A 25 14.09 3.66 -1.70
C PRO A 25 13.90 2.24 -2.27
N PRO A 26 12.83 1.53 -1.88
CA PRO A 26 12.49 0.27 -2.51
C PRO A 26 12.18 0.51 -4.00
N ALA A 27 12.69 -0.39 -4.86
CA ALA A 27 12.43 -0.33 -6.31
C ALA A 27 10.94 -0.49 -6.66
N GLU A 28 10.21 -1.27 -5.87
CA GLU A 28 8.77 -1.50 -6.00
C GLU A 28 8.12 -1.70 -4.62
N ILE A 29 6.95 -1.08 -4.45
CA ILE A 29 6.08 -1.22 -3.27
C ILE A 29 4.77 -1.86 -3.74
N VAL A 30 4.51 -3.08 -3.28
CA VAL A 30 3.27 -3.78 -3.58
C VAL A 30 2.34 -3.71 -2.38
N VAL A 31 1.17 -3.11 -2.55
CA VAL A 31 0.13 -3.01 -1.52
C VAL A 31 -0.95 -4.04 -1.82
N VAL A 32 -1.19 -4.97 -0.91
CA VAL A 32 -2.23 -5.98 -1.08
C VAL A 32 -3.49 -5.52 -0.37
N ASP A 33 -4.50 -5.11 -1.12
CA ASP A 33 -5.83 -4.77 -0.60
C ASP A 33 -6.66 -6.06 -0.47
N ASP A 34 -6.79 -6.54 0.76
CA ASP A 34 -7.51 -7.78 1.08
C ASP A 34 -8.97 -7.53 1.51
N ARG A 35 -9.51 -6.34 1.24
CA ARG A 35 -10.90 -6.04 1.58
C ARG A 35 -11.85 -6.89 0.72
N PRO A 36 -12.86 -7.55 1.32
CA PRO A 36 -13.82 -8.39 0.60
C PRO A 36 -14.81 -7.58 -0.28
N ARG A 37 -14.96 -6.28 0.00
CA ARG A 37 -15.73 -5.36 -0.84
C ARG A 37 -14.88 -4.15 -1.22
N PRO A 38 -15.03 -3.60 -2.43
CA PRO A 38 -14.40 -2.34 -2.79
C PRO A 38 -14.88 -1.26 -1.82
N GLY A 39 -13.95 -0.67 -1.05
CA GLY A 39 -14.23 0.48 -0.21
C GLY A 39 -13.77 1.78 -0.87
N ALA A 40 -13.69 2.85 -0.09
CA ALA A 40 -13.03 4.08 -0.52
C ALA A 40 -11.60 3.78 -1.05
N PRO A 41 -11.11 4.59 -2.02
CA PRO A 41 -9.73 4.50 -2.51
C PRO A 41 -8.73 4.44 -1.35
N LEU A 42 -7.64 3.70 -1.54
CA LEU A 42 -6.57 3.68 -0.55
C LEU A 42 -5.98 5.10 -0.45
N PRO A 43 -5.73 5.62 0.76
CA PRO A 43 -5.15 6.95 0.95
C PRO A 43 -3.65 6.91 0.65
N LEU A 44 -3.31 6.89 -0.64
CA LEU A 44 -1.93 6.87 -1.12
C LEU A 44 -1.33 8.29 -1.07
N PRO A 45 -0.08 8.46 -0.62
CA PRO A 45 0.62 9.75 -0.66
C PRO A 45 1.03 10.15 -2.08
N ASP A 46 1.17 11.45 -2.33
CA ASP A 46 1.60 11.99 -3.62
C ASP A 46 2.99 11.45 -4.03
N GLY A 47 3.14 11.08 -5.30
CA GLY A 47 4.38 10.49 -5.83
C GLY A 47 4.55 8.99 -5.57
N ALA A 48 3.56 8.33 -4.94
CA ALA A 48 3.56 6.89 -4.80
C ALA A 48 3.38 6.16 -6.15
N ASP A 49 2.66 6.74 -7.11
CA ASP A 49 2.18 6.05 -8.32
C ASP A 49 3.28 5.44 -9.21
N GLU A 50 4.49 6.00 -9.25
CA GLU A 50 5.57 5.47 -10.09
C GLU A 50 6.17 4.16 -9.57
N ARG A 51 6.06 3.90 -8.26
CA ARG A 51 6.69 2.75 -7.58
C ARG A 51 5.69 1.88 -6.83
N LEU A 52 4.43 2.27 -6.76
CA LEU A 52 3.41 1.63 -5.95
C LEU A 52 2.41 0.87 -6.83
N ARG A 53 2.28 -0.43 -6.59
CA ARG A 53 1.32 -1.30 -7.26
C ARG A 53 0.33 -1.86 -6.26
N VAL A 54 -0.95 -1.64 -6.49
CA VAL A 54 -2.02 -2.18 -5.64
C VAL A 54 -2.55 -3.49 -6.23
N LEU A 55 -2.43 -4.58 -5.48
CA LEU A 55 -3.04 -5.87 -5.79
C LEU A 55 -4.31 -6.05 -4.97
N ARG A 56 -5.44 -6.31 -5.63
CA ARG A 56 -6.71 -6.60 -4.96
C ARG A 56 -6.88 -8.12 -4.84
N SER A 57 -6.74 -8.63 -3.62
CA SER A 57 -6.89 -10.06 -3.29
C SER A 57 -8.36 -10.44 -3.05
N GLY A 58 -9.18 -9.48 -2.61
CA GLY A 58 -10.60 -9.68 -2.38
C GLY A 58 -10.91 -10.57 -1.17
N GLY A 59 -10.01 -10.70 -0.20
CA GLY A 59 -10.24 -11.46 1.02
C GLY A 59 -10.17 -12.98 0.85
N ARG A 60 -9.66 -13.48 -0.29
CA ARG A 60 -9.47 -14.92 -0.50
C ARG A 60 -8.11 -15.36 0.02
N GLY A 61 -7.89 -15.18 1.32
CA GLY A 61 -6.88 -15.98 2.01
C GLY A 61 -7.16 -17.48 1.82
N PRO A 62 -6.15 -18.36 1.92
CA PRO A 62 -6.33 -19.80 1.81
C PRO A 62 -7.31 -20.36 2.84
#